data_AF-A0AA37B2Q3-F1
#
_entry.id   AF-A0AA37B2Q3-F1
#
_cell.length_a   1.000
_cell.length_b   1.000
_cell.length_c   1.000
_cell.angle_alpha   90.00
_cell.angle_beta   90.00
_cell.angle_gamma   90.00
#
_symmetry.space_group_name_H-M   'P 1'
#
loop_
_entity.id
_entity.type
_entity.pdbx_description
1 polymer ?
#
loop_
_entity_poly.entity_id
_entity_poly.type
_entity_poly.pdbx_seq_one_letter_code
_entity_poly.pdbx_strand_id
1 'polypeptide(L)'
;MNRQDLLENNRSRFSWIVTFCIVLLVVLLLLISFVRTIEQAEQQVVEEYTQTWVNQLAQVHGLWIARFRPEFLEVNLYQLDSLTGEQKALEPITLKMTKSGWPDVGNRQDCLVLWQQLVGVELSFEGKASDAEFLQRRCYFTFEQLAVMVYSPQQGSITKEWL
;
A
#
# COMPACT_ATOMS: atom_id res chain seq x y z
N MET A 1 -63.15 3.23 -27.32
CA MET A 1 -61.92 3.19 -26.49
C MET A 1 -61.72 4.60 -25.94
N ASN A 2 -61.82 4.77 -24.62
CA ASN A 2 -62.10 6.08 -24.02
C ASN A 2 -60.80 6.91 -23.88
N ARG A 3 -60.86 8.20 -24.22
CA ARG A 3 -59.68 9.10 -24.24
C ARG A 3 -59.03 9.25 -22.85
N GLN A 4 -59.80 9.05 -21.79
CA GLN A 4 -59.35 9.06 -20.40
C GLN A 4 -58.47 7.84 -20.06
N ASP A 5 -58.85 6.64 -20.51
CA ASP A 5 -58.07 5.40 -20.27
C ASP A 5 -56.68 5.47 -20.94
N LEU A 6 -56.59 6.09 -22.12
CA LEU A 6 -55.32 6.30 -22.83
C LEU A 6 -54.40 7.30 -22.12
N LEU A 7 -54.96 8.34 -21.50
CA LEU A 7 -54.19 9.33 -20.75
C LEU A 7 -53.69 8.75 -19.43
N GLU A 8 -54.52 7.95 -18.76
CA GLU A 8 -54.17 7.33 -17.47
C GLU A 8 -53.11 6.23 -17.64
N ASN A 9 -53.24 5.40 -18.68
CA ASN A 9 -52.25 4.37 -19.00
C ASN A 9 -50.90 4.97 -19.44
N ASN A 10 -50.91 6.07 -20.22
CA ASN A 10 -49.69 6.80 -20.57
C ASN A 10 -49.04 7.48 -19.35
N ARG A 11 -49.84 8.05 -18.44
CA ARG A 11 -49.34 8.68 -17.20
C ARG A 11 -48.69 7.65 -16.27
N SER A 12 -49.30 6.46 -16.12
CA SER A 12 -48.74 5.36 -15.33
C SER A 12 -47.42 4.86 -15.91
N ARG A 13 -47.36 4.63 -17.23
CA ARG A 13 -46.12 4.23 -17.92
C ARG A 13 -45.02 5.28 -17.82
N PHE A 14 -45.37 6.55 -17.98
CA PHE A 14 -44.43 7.66 -17.84
C PHE A 14 -43.90 7.76 -16.40
N SER A 15 -44.77 7.61 -15.40
CA SER A 15 -44.36 7.57 -13.99
C SER A 15 -43.39 6.43 -13.72
N TRP A 16 -43.67 5.23 -14.27
CA TRP A 16 -42.81 4.06 -14.09
C TRP A 16 -41.44 4.24 -14.75
N ILE A 17 -41.39 4.83 -15.95
CA ILE A 17 -40.13 5.17 -16.64
C ILE A 17 -39.33 6.20 -15.84
N VAL A 18 -39.98 7.24 -15.32
CA VAL A 18 -39.30 8.27 -14.50
C VAL A 18 -38.74 7.66 -13.22
N THR A 19 -39.51 6.82 -12.51
CA THR A 19 -39.03 6.11 -11.33
C THR A 19 -37.86 5.19 -11.68
N PHE A 20 -37.94 4.44 -12.79
CA PHE A 20 -36.85 3.58 -13.25
C PHE A 20 -35.58 4.38 -13.56
N CYS A 21 -35.71 5.51 -14.26
CA CYS A 21 -34.58 6.41 -14.53
C CYS A 21 -33.96 6.94 -13.25
N ILE A 22 -34.76 7.33 -12.24
CA ILE A 22 -34.26 7.81 -10.95
C ILE A 22 -33.50 6.70 -10.22
N VAL A 23 -34.07 5.49 -10.16
CA VAL A 23 -33.40 4.34 -9.52
C VAL A 23 -32.09 4.02 -10.23
N LEU A 24 -32.08 4.01 -11.56
CA LEU A 24 -30.88 3.76 -12.35
C LEU A 24 -29.80 4.84 -12.11
N LEU A 25 -30.20 6.10 -11.99
CA LEU A 25 -29.29 7.21 -11.69
C LEU A 25 -28.69 7.07 -10.29
N VAL A 26 -29.50 6.70 -9.29
CA VAL A 26 -29.02 6.44 -7.92
C VAL A 26 -28.03 5.27 -7.89
N VAL A 27 -28.34 4.16 -8.57
CA VAL A 27 -27.43 3.01 -8.67
C VAL A 27 -26.11 3.41 -9.32
N LEU A 28 -26.16 4.21 -10.38
CA LEU A 28 -24.97 4.66 -11.10
C LEU A 28 -24.10 5.59 -10.23
N LEU A 29 -24.72 6.50 -9.46
CA LEU A 29 -24.00 7.33 -8.48
C LEU A 29 -23.35 6.50 -7.37
N LEU A 30 -24.04 5.48 -6.86
CA LEU A 30 -23.48 4.56 -5.87
C LEU A 30 -22.29 3.81 -6.43
N LEU A 31 -22.38 3.26 -7.65
CA LEU A 31 -21.26 2.57 -8.29
C LEU A 31 -20.03 3.46 -8.44
N ILE A 32 -20.20 4.70 -8.89
CA ILE A 32 -19.10 5.68 -8.99
C ILE A 32 -18.49 5.95 -7.61
N SER A 33 -19.34 6.11 -6.59
CA SER A 33 -18.88 6.31 -5.21
C SER A 33 -18.07 5.12 -4.72
N PHE A 34 -18.57 3.90 -4.91
CA PHE A 34 -17.90 2.67 -4.49
C PHE A 34 -16.54 2.51 -5.16
N VAL A 35 -16.44 2.74 -6.47
CA VAL A 35 -15.16 2.66 -7.19
C VAL A 35 -14.14 3.65 -6.62
N ARG A 36 -14.56 4.90 -6.39
CA ARG A 36 -13.67 5.92 -5.79
C ARG A 36 -13.24 5.56 -4.37
N THR A 37 -14.13 5.00 -3.56
CA THR A 37 -13.80 4.60 -2.19
C THR A 37 -12.79 3.46 -2.18
N ILE A 38 -12.86 2.53 -3.13
CA ILE A 38 -11.88 1.44 -3.28
C ILE A 38 -10.50 2.01 -3.64
N GLU A 39 -10.42 2.87 -4.66
CA GLU A 39 -9.15 3.51 -5.05
C GLU A 39 -8.52 4.29 -3.88
N GLN A 40 -9.33 5.03 -3.12
CA GLN A 40 -8.87 5.77 -1.94
C GLN A 40 -8.35 4.84 -0.84
N ALA A 41 -9.03 3.72 -0.60
CA ALA A 41 -8.58 2.74 0.39
C ALA A 41 -7.24 2.10 -0.02
N GLU A 42 -7.07 1.74 -1.29
CA GLU A 42 -5.81 1.17 -1.79
C GLU A 42 -4.65 2.16 -1.73
N GLN A 43 -4.89 3.43 -2.05
CA GLN A 43 -3.89 4.49 -1.91
C GLN A 43 -3.48 4.70 -0.45
N GLN A 44 -4.43 4.64 0.48
CA GLN A 44 -4.14 4.78 1.90
C GLN A 44 -3.29 3.63 2.41
N VAL A 45 -3.56 2.40 1.97
CA VAL A 45 -2.75 1.22 2.31
C VAL A 45 -1.30 1.38 1.84
N VAL A 46 -1.06 1.84 0.60
CA VAL A 46 0.31 2.09 0.11
C VAL A 46 1.02 3.17 0.93
N GLU A 47 0.29 4.21 1.37
CA GLU A 47 0.85 5.25 2.23
C GLU A 47 1.27 4.68 3.59
N GLU A 48 0.42 3.89 4.24
CA GLU A 48 0.72 3.24 5.53
C GLU A 48 1.95 2.33 5.43
N TYR A 49 2.08 1.57 4.34
CA TYR A 49 3.28 0.78 4.07
C TYR A 49 4.53 1.65 3.92
N THR A 50 4.43 2.73 3.15
CA THR A 50 5.54 3.67 2.95
C THR A 50 6.00 4.27 4.28
N GLN A 51 5.07 4.75 5.09
CA GLN A 51 5.36 5.36 6.40
C GLN A 51 5.97 4.34 7.36
N THR A 52 5.45 3.12 7.39
CA THR A 52 6.01 2.02 8.20
C THR A 52 7.46 1.78 7.80
N TRP A 53 7.74 1.69 6.50
CA TRP A 53 9.09 1.44 5.99
C TRP A 53 10.06 2.57 6.33
N VAL A 54 9.64 3.84 6.15
CA VAL A 54 10.42 5.03 6.56
C VAL A 54 10.76 4.98 8.05
N ASN A 55 9.77 4.69 8.90
CA ASN A 55 9.96 4.64 10.34
C ASN A 55 10.94 3.54 10.78
N GLN A 56 10.85 2.35 10.16
CA GLN A 56 11.76 1.25 10.46
C GLN A 56 13.19 1.56 9.96
N LEU A 57 13.34 2.15 8.76
CA LEU A 57 14.66 2.60 8.30
C LEU A 57 15.28 3.64 9.21
N ALA A 58 14.50 4.60 9.71
CA ALA A 58 14.98 5.60 10.65
C ALA A 58 15.48 4.97 11.95
N GLN A 59 14.76 3.97 12.48
CA GLN A 59 15.18 3.21 13.65
C GLN A 59 16.48 2.42 13.39
N VAL A 60 16.56 1.71 12.27
CA VAL A 60 17.76 0.98 11.84
C VAL A 60 18.96 1.93 11.74
N HIS A 61 18.79 3.09 11.12
CA HIS A 61 19.85 4.08 10.99
C HIS A 61 20.28 4.65 12.35
N GLY A 62 19.33 4.97 13.22
CA GLY A 62 19.60 5.43 14.58
C GLY A 62 20.40 4.39 15.39
N LEU A 63 20.03 3.12 15.30
CA LEU A 63 20.74 2.01 15.95
C LEU A 63 22.14 1.82 15.38
N TRP A 64 22.31 1.96 14.06
CA TRP A 64 23.60 1.91 13.41
C TRP A 64 24.55 3.00 13.93
N ILE A 65 24.06 4.24 14.05
CA ILE A 65 24.83 5.34 14.64
C ILE A 65 25.18 5.02 16.10
N ALA A 66 24.20 4.57 16.90
CA ALA A 66 24.37 4.29 18.32
C ALA A 66 25.38 3.16 18.59
N ARG A 67 25.52 2.21 17.65
CA ARG A 67 26.47 1.09 17.74
C ARG A 67 27.82 1.35 17.05
N PHE A 68 28.18 2.60 16.85
CA PHE A 68 29.46 3.00 16.24
C PHE A 68 29.65 2.48 14.80
N ARG A 69 28.57 2.47 14.02
CA ARG A 69 28.60 2.24 12.57
C ARG A 69 29.16 0.86 12.16
N PRO A 70 28.60 -0.24 12.67
CA PRO A 70 29.07 -1.58 12.31
C PRO A 70 28.75 -1.89 10.84
N GLU A 71 29.53 -2.79 10.23
CA GLU A 71 29.22 -3.31 8.88
C GLU A 71 27.97 -4.20 8.88
N PHE A 72 27.75 -4.92 9.97
CA PHE A 72 26.57 -5.75 10.18
C PHE A 72 25.83 -5.27 11.43
N LEU A 73 24.53 -5.03 11.30
CA LEU A 73 23.67 -4.58 12.38
C LEU A 73 22.60 -5.63 12.66
N GLU A 74 22.62 -6.16 13.88
CA GLU A 74 21.54 -6.97 14.40
C GLU A 74 20.45 -6.07 14.98
N VAL A 75 19.24 -6.18 14.47
CA VAL A 75 18.09 -5.33 14.80
C VAL A 75 16.94 -6.18 15.28
N ASN A 76 16.34 -5.75 16.39
CA ASN A 76 15.09 -6.30 16.91
C ASN A 76 14.03 -5.24 16.69
N LEU A 77 13.28 -5.38 15.60
CA LEU A 77 12.24 -4.44 15.23
C LEU A 77 10.92 -4.82 15.92
N TYR A 78 10.08 -3.81 16.12
CA TYR A 78 8.75 -4.01 16.66
C TYR A 78 7.74 -3.48 15.66
N GLN A 79 6.63 -4.20 15.54
CA GLN A 79 5.51 -3.84 14.70
C GLN A 79 4.27 -3.70 15.58
N LEU A 80 3.49 -2.67 15.32
CA LEU A 80 2.20 -2.53 15.98
C LEU A 80 1.19 -3.44 15.27
N ASP A 81 0.58 -4.35 16.00
CA ASP A 81 -0.55 -5.13 15.50
C ASP A 81 -1.76 -4.20 15.36
N SER A 82 -2.31 -4.13 14.15
CA SER A 82 -3.42 -3.25 13.81
C SER A 82 -4.74 -3.66 14.48
N LEU A 83 -4.91 -4.93 14.84
CA LEU A 83 -6.13 -5.47 15.45
C LEU A 83 -6.11 -5.38 16.97
N THR A 84 -4.96 -5.63 17.58
CA THR A 84 -4.81 -5.68 19.04
C THR A 84 -4.20 -4.40 19.63
N GLY A 85 -3.51 -3.61 18.81
CA GLY A 85 -2.74 -2.44 19.25
C GLY A 85 -1.46 -2.78 20.02
N GLU A 86 -1.12 -4.07 20.15
CA GLU A 86 0.06 -4.52 20.87
C GLU A 86 1.30 -4.45 19.97
N GLN A 87 2.46 -4.17 20.58
CA GLN A 87 3.74 -4.24 19.88
C GLN A 87 4.20 -5.69 19.81
N LYS A 88 4.17 -6.27 18.61
CA LYS A 88 4.73 -7.58 18.32
C LYS A 88 6.20 -7.40 17.91
N ALA A 89 7.10 -8.08 18.61
CA ALA A 89 8.50 -8.15 18.21
C ALA A 89 8.62 -8.98 16.93
N LEU A 90 9.29 -8.41 15.92
CA LEU A 90 9.73 -9.16 14.75
C LEU A 90 10.94 -10.02 15.12
N GLU A 91 11.18 -11.07 14.34
CA GLU A 91 12.37 -11.89 14.52
C GLU A 91 13.64 -11.03 14.39
N PRO A 92 14.71 -11.34 15.15
CA PRO A 92 15.98 -10.65 15.01
C PRO A 92 16.50 -10.76 13.58
N ILE A 93 16.79 -9.62 12.96
CA ILE A 93 17.33 -9.57 11.60
C ILE A 93 18.76 -9.04 11.64
N THR A 94 19.63 -9.64 10.83
CA THR A 94 21.00 -9.14 10.64
C THR A 94 21.08 -8.45 9.28
N LEU A 95 21.27 -7.14 9.30
CA LEU A 95 21.35 -6.30 8.11
C LEU A 95 22.80 -5.95 7.81
N LYS A 96 23.22 -6.15 6.57
CA LYS A 96 24.47 -5.57 6.07
C LYS A 96 24.23 -4.08 5.80
N MET A 97 25.13 -3.22 6.25
CA MET A 97 24.97 -1.77 6.17
C MET A 97 25.94 -1.18 5.15
N THR A 98 25.47 -0.19 4.40
CA THR A 98 26.31 0.66 3.56
C THR A 98 27.17 1.59 4.43
N LYS A 99 28.20 2.19 3.84
CA LYS A 99 29.00 3.23 4.53
C LYS A 99 28.18 4.46 4.95
N SER A 100 27.03 4.70 4.30
CA SER A 100 26.10 5.78 4.66
C SER A 100 25.10 5.38 5.75
N GLY A 101 25.12 4.13 6.22
CA GLY A 101 24.32 3.68 7.36
C GLY A 101 22.92 3.23 7.01
N TRP A 102 22.74 2.69 5.80
CA TRP A 102 21.47 2.15 5.33
C TRP A 102 21.63 0.67 4.94
N PRO A 103 20.57 -0.15 5.00
CA PRO A 103 20.62 -1.53 4.53
C PRO A 103 21.15 -1.65 3.09
N ASP A 104 22.21 -2.43 2.91
CA ASP A 104 22.79 -2.74 1.60
C ASP A 104 22.04 -3.90 0.95
N VAL A 105 21.84 -3.82 -0.36
CA VAL A 105 21.12 -4.82 -1.17
C VAL A 105 21.93 -5.08 -2.43
N GLY A 106 22.23 -6.35 -2.69
CA GLY A 106 23.07 -6.76 -3.82
C GLY A 106 22.29 -7.33 -4.99
N ASN A 107 21.07 -7.81 -4.76
CA ASN A 107 20.26 -8.50 -5.76
C ASN A 107 18.75 -8.35 -5.47
N ARG A 108 17.92 -8.87 -6.39
CA ARG A 108 16.45 -8.87 -6.27
C ARG A 108 15.93 -9.61 -5.03
N GLN A 109 16.55 -10.73 -4.66
CA GLN A 109 16.16 -11.50 -3.49
C GLN A 109 16.43 -10.70 -2.21
N ASP A 110 17.56 -10.00 -2.12
CA ASP A 110 17.89 -9.14 -0.98
C ASP A 110 16.85 -8.01 -0.81
N CYS A 111 16.33 -7.45 -1.91
CA CYS A 111 15.24 -6.48 -1.87
C CYS A 111 13.97 -7.07 -1.25
N LEU A 112 13.55 -8.26 -1.71
CA LEU A 112 12.37 -8.94 -1.19
C LEU A 112 12.52 -9.29 0.29
N VAL A 113 13.68 -9.82 0.67
CA VAL A 113 13.98 -10.17 2.06
C VAL A 113 13.96 -8.92 2.93
N LEU A 114 14.60 -7.83 2.50
CA LEU A 114 14.62 -6.56 3.22
C LEU A 114 13.19 -6.00 3.39
N TRP A 115 12.36 -6.09 2.35
CA TRP A 115 10.96 -5.70 2.43
C TRP A 115 10.20 -6.50 3.50
N GLN A 116 10.29 -7.82 3.44
CA GLN A 116 9.63 -8.73 4.40
C GLN A 116 10.11 -8.51 5.84
N GLN A 117 11.41 -8.23 6.02
CA GLN A 117 12.01 -8.02 7.33
C GLN A 117 11.63 -6.67 7.96
N LEU A 118 11.41 -5.63 7.16
CA LEU A 118 11.06 -4.29 7.66
C LEU A 118 9.54 -4.08 7.78
N VAL A 119 8.74 -4.70 6.90
CA VAL A 119 7.28 -4.57 6.91
C VAL A 119 6.59 -5.69 7.71
N GLY A 120 7.27 -6.83 7.88
CA GLY A 120 6.71 -8.03 8.49
C GLY A 120 6.15 -9.00 7.44
N VAL A 121 6.31 -10.30 7.69
CA VAL A 121 5.92 -11.37 6.74
C VAL A 121 4.41 -11.42 6.53
N GLU A 122 3.61 -11.23 7.59
CA GLU A 122 2.14 -11.18 7.54
C GLU A 122 1.66 -10.08 6.59
N LEU A 123 2.19 -8.88 6.77
CA LEU A 123 1.92 -7.74 5.91
C LEU A 123 2.55 -7.85 4.51
N SER A 124 3.57 -8.68 4.31
CA SER A 124 4.13 -8.95 2.97
C SER A 124 3.28 -9.94 2.16
N PHE A 125 2.53 -10.82 2.84
CA PHE A 125 1.63 -11.79 2.23
C PHE A 125 0.23 -11.22 2.01
N GLU A 126 -0.22 -10.31 2.89
CA GLU A 126 -1.46 -9.54 2.70
C GLU A 126 -1.24 -8.26 1.88
N GLY A 127 0.01 -7.78 1.79
CA GLY A 127 0.41 -6.57 1.09
C GLY A 127 0.76 -6.84 -0.35
N LYS A 128 -0.10 -6.33 -1.22
CA LYS A 128 -0.10 -6.15 -2.69
C LYS A 128 1.21 -5.83 -3.43
N ALA A 129 2.38 -5.85 -2.78
CA ALA A 129 3.67 -5.76 -3.46
C ALA A 129 3.89 -7.04 -4.29
N SER A 130 3.38 -7.02 -5.53
CA SER A 130 3.32 -8.18 -6.42
C SER A 130 4.69 -8.55 -6.97
N ASP A 131 5.61 -7.59 -7.01
CA ASP A 131 6.97 -7.81 -7.48
C ASP A 131 7.99 -6.85 -6.86
N ALA A 132 9.22 -7.32 -6.72
CA ALA A 132 10.38 -6.48 -6.51
C ALA A 132 11.36 -6.62 -7.69
N GLU A 133 11.80 -5.51 -8.24
CA GLU A 133 12.88 -5.46 -9.22
C GLU A 133 14.12 -4.80 -8.62
N PHE A 134 15.30 -5.25 -9.06
CA PHE A 134 16.57 -4.66 -8.67
C PHE A 134 17.26 -4.07 -9.89
N LEU A 135 17.35 -2.74 -9.94
CA LEU A 135 17.97 -2.01 -11.04
C LEU A 135 18.87 -0.91 -10.47
N GLN A 136 20.10 -0.81 -11.00
CA GLN A 136 21.06 0.25 -10.62
C GLN A 136 21.28 0.40 -9.09
N ARG A 137 21.29 -0.72 -8.35
CA ARG A 137 21.40 -0.73 -6.87
C ARG A 137 20.24 -0.06 -6.16
N ARG A 138 19.05 -0.08 -6.75
CA ARG A 138 17.80 0.35 -6.14
C ARG A 138 16.81 -0.80 -6.17
N CYS A 139 15.96 -0.87 -5.16
CA CYS A 139 14.84 -1.81 -5.12
C CYS A 139 13.58 -1.09 -5.57
N TYR A 140 12.85 -1.69 -6.49
CA TYR A 140 11.56 -1.20 -6.98
C TYR A 140 10.50 -2.18 -6.52
N PHE A 141 9.59 -1.75 -5.66
CA PHE A 141 8.49 -2.56 -5.12
C PHE A 141 7.19 -2.11 -5.77
N THR A 142 6.56 -2.98 -6.55
CA THR A 142 5.34 -2.65 -7.32
C THR A 142 4.10 -3.14 -6.59
N PHE A 143 3.15 -2.25 -6.34
CA PHE A 143 1.89 -2.53 -5.65
C PHE A 143 0.75 -2.67 -6.66
N GLU A 144 0.37 -3.89 -7.06
CA GLU A 144 -0.79 -4.22 -7.93
C GLU A 144 -1.15 -3.16 -9.00
N GLN A 145 -0.15 -2.62 -9.71
CA GLN A 145 -0.30 -1.58 -10.74
C GLN A 145 -0.78 -0.19 -10.26
N LEU A 146 -0.84 0.05 -8.94
CA LEU A 146 -1.28 1.31 -8.35
C LEU A 146 -0.11 2.26 -8.07
N ALA A 147 1.01 1.72 -7.58
CA ALA A 147 2.18 2.50 -7.23
C ALA A 147 3.48 1.69 -7.31
N VAL A 148 4.60 2.39 -7.46
CA VAL A 148 5.94 1.86 -7.32
C VAL A 148 6.65 2.59 -6.19
N MET A 149 7.18 1.83 -5.24
CA MET A 149 8.06 2.35 -4.20
C MET A 149 9.50 2.02 -4.55
N VAL A 150 10.35 3.04 -4.60
CA VAL A 150 11.76 2.92 -4.96
C VAL A 150 12.62 3.21 -3.75
N TYR A 151 13.43 2.24 -3.36
CA TYR A 151 14.42 2.37 -2.30
C TYR A 151 15.83 2.61 -2.86
N SER A 152 16.52 3.62 -2.34
CA SER A 152 17.92 3.92 -2.64
C SER A 152 18.83 3.68 -1.41
N PRO A 153 19.59 2.57 -1.38
CA PRO A 153 20.52 2.22 -0.28
C PRO A 153 21.63 3.25 -0.05
N GLN A 154 22.00 4.02 -1.08
CA GLN A 154 23.06 5.01 -0.95
C GLN A 154 22.61 6.22 -0.13
N GLN A 155 21.34 6.60 -0.28
CA GLN A 155 20.76 7.79 0.33
C GLN A 155 19.85 7.47 1.52
N GLY A 156 19.39 6.22 1.64
CA GLY A 156 18.34 5.84 2.58
C GLY A 156 16.98 6.42 2.23
N SER A 157 16.81 6.85 0.99
CA SER A 157 15.59 7.51 0.54
C SER A 157 14.61 6.50 -0.04
N ILE A 158 13.34 6.79 0.20
CA ILE A 158 12.19 6.08 -0.35
C ILE A 158 11.43 7.08 -1.18
N THR A 159 11.21 6.77 -2.45
CA THR A 159 10.38 7.57 -3.33
C THR A 159 9.20 6.75 -3.81
N LYS A 160 8.01 7.34 -3.80
CA LYS A 160 6.79 6.71 -4.29
C LYS A 160 6.37 7.37 -5.60
N GLU A 161 6.04 6.55 -6.58
CA GLU A 161 5.52 6.97 -7.89
C GLU A 161 4.17 6.30 -8.11
N TRP A 162 3.12 7.08 -8.38
CA TRP A 162 1.80 6.54 -8.73
C TRP A 162 1.79 6.19 -10.23
N LEU A 163 1.15 5.07 -10.57
CA LEU A 163 1.05 4.57 -11.96
C LEU A 163 -0.23 5.06 -12.67
#